data_AF-A0A348PBZ3-F1
#
_entry.id   AF-A0A348PBZ3-F1
#
_cell.length_a   1.000
_cell.length_b   1.000
_cell.length_c   1.000
_cell.angle_alpha   90.00
_cell.angle_beta   90.00
_cell.angle_gamma   90.00
#
_symmetry.space_group_name_H-M   'P 1'
#
loop_
_entity.id
_entity.type
_entity.pdbx_description
1 polymer ?
#
loop_
_entity_poly.entity_id
_entity_poly.type
_entity_poly.pdbx_seq_one_letter_code
_entity_poly.pdbx_strand_id
1 'polypeptide(L)' 'PRRCLDTERAAKLLGWRAQVGFEDGMKRTIEWYRANRGHRAEHDPSRAG' A
#
# COMPACT_ATOMS: atom_id res chain seq x y z
N PRO A 1 3.14 2.01 -12.94
CA PRO A 1 3.70 0.65 -12.72
C PRO A 1 4.21 0.03 -14.04
N ARG A 2 5.52 0.15 -14.34
CA ARG A 2 6.13 -0.41 -15.57
C ARG A 2 6.85 -1.75 -15.36
N ARG A 3 6.98 -2.22 -14.11
CA ARG A 3 7.52 -3.56 -13.77
C ARG A 3 6.40 -4.34 -13.11
N CYS A 4 5.97 -5.42 -13.76
CA CYS A 4 5.05 -6.39 -13.16
C CYS A 4 5.89 -7.44 -12.42
N LEU A 5 5.46 -7.85 -11.24
CA LEU A 5 6.10 -8.94 -10.51
C LEU A 5 5.59 -10.26 -11.08
N ASP A 6 6.50 -11.15 -11.47
CA ASP A 6 6.12 -12.54 -11.72
C ASP A 6 5.84 -13.24 -10.38
N THR A 7 4.62 -13.76 -10.23
CA THR A 7 4.14 -14.43 -9.02
C THR A 7 3.97 -15.93 -9.20
N GLU A 8 4.38 -16.49 -10.34
CA GLU A 8 4.23 -17.92 -10.61
C GLU A 8 4.96 -18.79 -9.59
N ARG A 9 6.16 -18.41 -9.17
CA ARG A 9 6.93 -19.19 -8.18
C ARG A 9 6.22 -19.25 -6.83
N ALA A 10 5.65 -18.13 -6.38
CA ALA A 10 4.90 -18.07 -5.13
C ALA A 10 3.63 -18.93 -5.20
N ALA A 11 2.95 -18.95 -6.35
CA ALA A 11 1.79 -19.79 -6.54
C ALA A 11 2.11 -21.29 -6.55
N LYS A 12 3.19 -21.69 -7.23
CA LYS A 12 3.61 -23.09 -7.32
C LYS A 12 4.09 -23.64 -5.97
N LEU A 13 4.83 -22.85 -5.20
CA LEU A 13 5.44 -23.32 -3.96
C LEU A 13 4.56 -23.11 -2.72
N LEU A 14 3.72 -22.07 -2.73
CA LEU A 14 2.97 -21.64 -1.54
C LEU A 14 1.46 -21.64 -1.76
N GLY A 15 0.97 -21.97 -2.95
CA GLY A 15 -0.44 -21.80 -3.32
C GLY A 15 -0.90 -20.34 -3.28
N TRP A 16 0.04 -19.39 -3.26
CA TRP A 16 -0.26 -18.00 -2.98
C TRP A 16 -0.75 -17.24 -4.22
N ARG A 17 -1.80 -16.42 -4.02
CA ARG A 17 -2.34 -15.46 -5.00
C ARG A 17 -2.77 -14.18 -4.28
N ALA A 18 -2.63 -13.04 -4.95
CA ALA A 18 -3.20 -11.80 -4.46
C ALA A 18 -4.74 -11.91 -4.44
N GLN A 19 -5.34 -11.67 -3.29
CA GLN A 19 -6.80 -11.73 -3.10
C GLN A 19 -7.49 -10.38 -3.33
N VAL A 20 -6.72 -9.30 -3.36
CA VAL A 20 -7.22 -7.93 -3.50
C VAL A 20 -6.67 -7.35 -4.80
N GLY A 21 -7.58 -6.82 -5.63
CA GLY A 21 -7.21 -6.14 -6.86
C GLY A 21 -6.49 -4.81 -6.60
N PHE A 22 -5.75 -4.33 -7.59
CA PHE A 22 -4.95 -3.11 -7.46
C PHE A 22 -5.80 -1.90 -7.04
N GLU A 23 -6.90 -1.64 -7.74
CA GLU A 23 -7.76 -0.48 -7.46
C GLU A 23 -8.38 -0.54 -6.06
N ASP A 24 -8.87 -1.70 -5.64
CA ASP A 24 -9.48 -1.88 -4.33
C ASP A 24 -8.45 -1.75 -3.21
N GLY A 25 -7.27 -2.32 -3.40
CA GLY A 25 -6.14 -2.16 -2.49
C GLY A 25 -5.73 -0.69 -2.36
N MET A 26 -5.67 0.05 -3.48
CA MET A 26 -5.37 1.48 -3.51
C MET A 26 -6.43 2.30 -2.76
N LYS A 27 -7.72 2.07 -3.00
CA LYS A 27 -8.82 2.75 -2.30
C LYS A 27 -8.74 2.55 -0.78
N ARG A 28 -8.61 1.30 -0.33
CA ARG A 28 -8.46 0.94 1.09
C ARG A 28 -7.24 1.61 1.73
N THR A 29 -6.12 1.65 1.00
CA THR A 29 -4.89 2.30 1.47
C THR A 29 -5.06 3.81 1.63
N ILE A 30 -5.72 4.48 0.68
CA ILE A 30 -5.99 5.92 0.76
C ILE A 30 -6.90 6.26 1.94
N GLU A 31 -7.95 5.45 2.14
CA GLU A 31 -8.89 5.62 3.25
C GLU A 31 -8.18 5.47 4.59
N TRP A 32 -7.44 4.38 4.78
CA TRP A 32 -6.62 4.17 5.97
C TRP A 32 -5.66 5.35 6.18
N TYR A 33 -4.96 5.80 5.14
CA TYR A 33 -4.02 6.92 5.25
C TYR A 33 -4.72 8.22 5.66
N ARG A 34 -5.91 8.52 5.14
CA ARG A 34 -6.70 9.70 5.52
C ARG A 34 -7.15 9.62 6.98
N ALA A 35 -7.62 8.46 7.43
CA ALA A 35 -8.05 8.25 8.81
C ALA A 35 -6.88 8.33 9.82
N ASN A 36 -5.68 7.92 9.41
CA ASN A 36 -4.50 7.86 10.30
C ASN A 36 -3.54 9.05 10.14
N ARG A 37 -3.88 10.04 9.29
CA ARG A 37 -3.02 11.20 9.03
C ARG A 37 -2.85 12.14 10.23
N GLY A 38 -3.74 12.06 11.23
CA GLY A 38 -3.68 12.85 12.47
C GLY A 38 -2.38 12.68 13.26
N HIS A 39 -1.73 11.51 13.18
CA HIS A 39 -0.45 11.25 13.86
C HIS A 39 0.80 11.86 13.16
N ARG A 40 0.68 12.28 11.89
CA ARG A 40 1.80 12.90 11.14
C ARG A 40 1.69 14.43 11.03
N ALA A 41 0.56 15.01 11.42
CA ALA A 41 0.37 16.46 11.43
C ALA A 41 1.23 17.16 12.51
N GLU A 42 1.66 16.43 13.54
CA GLU A 42 2.55 16.94 14.59
C GLU A 42 4.03 16.98 14.17
N HIS A 43 4.44 16.11 13.23
CA HIS A 43 5.80 16.11 12.69
C HIS A 43 5.80 16.78 11.30
N ASP A 44 5.62 18.10 11.30
CA ASP A 44 5.90 18.94 10.13
C ASP A 44 7.34 19.49 10.22
N PRO A 45 8.33 18.85 9.55
CA PRO A 45 9.71 19.34 9.55
C PRO A 45 9.87 20.62 8.72
N SER A 46 8.85 21.03 7.94
CA SER A 46 8.86 22.29 7.20
C SER A 46 8.42 23.50 8.02
N ARG A 47 7.90 23.28 9.24
CA ARG A 47 7.68 24.32 10.26
C ARG A 47 8.89 24.54 11.18
N ALA A 48 9.88 23.66 11.13
CA ALA A 48 11.16 23.83 11.82
C ALA A 48 12.13 24.57 10.89
N GLY A 49 11.93 25.88 10.72
CA GLY A 49 12.79 26.75 9.91
C GLY A 49 12.06 27.93 9.33
#